data_AF-A0A257E9B8-F1
#
_entry.id   AF-A0A257E9B8-F1
#
_cell.length_a   1.000
_cell.length_b   1.000
_cell.length_c   1.000
_cell.angle_alpha   90.00
_cell.angle_beta   90.00
_cell.angle_gamma   90.00
#
_symmetry.space_group_name_H-M   'P 1'
#
loop_
_entity.id
_entity.type
_entity.pdbx_description
1 polymer ?
#
loop_
_entity_poly.entity_id
_entity_poly.type
_entity_poly.pdbx_seq_one_letter_code
_entity_poly.pdbx_strand_id
1 'polypeptide(L)'
;MPLYTEKEMQDRQAGALGAIGLVLFLAVAFVNAPGMLLLAFIKDVSGPALDIGQMWTFSLIASVLFLGTSRVMVENWSEAFKLYIIMCVAVTAFFLVCNFGFKAEFPARYLGFFF
;
A
#
# COMPACT_ATOMS: atom_id res chain seq x y z
N MET A 1 -13.49 -32.42 33.77
CA MET A 1 -13.84 -31.12 33.15
C MET A 1 -12.83 -30.11 33.70
N PRO A 2 -12.08 -29.32 32.91
CA PRO A 2 -12.40 -28.80 31.57
C PRO A 2 -11.23 -28.86 30.55
N LEU A 3 -11.39 -29.58 29.43
CA LEU A 3 -10.45 -29.51 28.29
C LEU A 3 -10.93 -28.55 27.18
N TYR A 4 -12.15 -28.02 27.33
CA TYR A 4 -12.79 -27.14 26.34
C TYR A 4 -12.29 -25.69 26.44
N THR A 5 -11.93 -25.24 27.65
CA THR A 5 -11.49 -23.86 27.92
C THR A 5 -10.11 -23.50 27.38
N GLU A 6 -9.16 -24.44 27.33
CA GLU A 6 -7.82 -24.15 26.79
C GLU A 6 -7.84 -23.95 25.28
N LYS A 7 -8.64 -24.75 24.56
CA LYS A 7 -8.74 -24.69 23.10
C LYS A 7 -9.42 -23.39 22.64
N GLU A 8 -10.49 -22.97 23.31
CA GLU A 8 -11.15 -21.68 23.02
C GLU A 8 -10.26 -20.47 23.35
N MET A 9 -9.45 -20.53 24.42
CA MET A 9 -8.49 -19.48 24.73
C MET A 9 -7.37 -19.40 23.68
N GLN A 10 -6.88 -20.55 23.21
CA GLN A 10 -5.86 -20.63 22.17
C GLN A 10 -6.36 -20.11 20.82
N ASP A 11 -7.60 -20.43 20.42
CA ASP A 11 -8.20 -19.93 19.18
C ASP A 11 -8.44 -18.41 19.23
N ARG A 12 -8.88 -17.87 20.37
CA ARG A 12 -9.00 -16.41 20.55
C ARG A 12 -7.64 -15.72 20.50
N GLN A 13 -6.62 -16.33 21.09
CA GLN A 13 -5.26 -15.78 21.08
C GLN A 13 -4.64 -15.83 19.68
N ALA A 14 -4.88 -16.90 18.91
CA ALA A 14 -4.48 -17.02 17.51
C ALA A 14 -5.21 -16.01 16.61
N GLY A 15 -6.52 -15.82 16.82
CA GLY A 15 -7.31 -14.81 16.11
C GLY A 15 -6.83 -13.39 16.42
N ALA A 16 -6.53 -13.08 17.68
CA ALA A 16 -5.98 -11.78 18.09
C ALA A 16 -4.58 -11.53 17.50
N LEU A 17 -3.70 -12.54 17.54
CA LEU A 17 -2.37 -12.46 16.91
C LEU A 17 -2.48 -12.25 15.39
N GLY A 18 -3.40 -12.95 14.72
CA GLY A 18 -3.66 -12.77 13.29
C GLY A 18 -4.16 -11.37 12.96
N ALA A 19 -5.09 -10.83 13.74
CA ALA A 19 -5.60 -9.47 13.56
C ALA A 19 -4.51 -8.41 13.78
N ILE A 20 -3.68 -8.56 14.81
CA ILE A 20 -2.54 -7.68 15.07
C ILE A 20 -1.54 -7.73 13.92
N GLY A 21 -1.21 -8.93 13.43
CA GLY A 21 -0.33 -9.11 12.28
C GLY A 21 -0.86 -8.43 11.02
N LEU A 22 -2.16 -8.55 10.74
CA LEU A 22 -2.81 -7.88 9.62
C LEU A 22 -2.75 -6.35 9.73
N VAL A 23 -3.05 -5.80 10.92
CA VAL A 23 -2.99 -4.36 11.17
C VAL A 23 -1.57 -3.83 11.00
N LEU A 24 -0.56 -4.53 11.52
CA LEU A 24 0.84 -4.16 11.35
C LEU A 24 1.27 -4.22 9.88
N PHE A 25 0.87 -5.26 9.16
CA PHE A 25 1.15 -5.37 7.73
C PHE A 25 0.52 -4.22 6.94
N LEU A 26 -0.76 -3.91 7.21
CA LEU A 26 -1.44 -2.78 6.58
C LEU A 26 -0.76 -1.46 6.94
N ALA A 27 -0.35 -1.25 8.20
CA ALA A 27 0.38 -0.06 8.61
C ALA A 27 1.70 0.10 7.84
N VAL A 28 2.50 -0.97 7.74
CA VAL A 28 3.76 -0.96 6.98
C VAL A 28 3.50 -0.71 5.48
N ALA A 29 2.46 -1.33 4.92
CA ALA A 29 2.06 -1.15 3.54
C ALA A 29 1.60 0.29 3.27
N PHE A 30 0.76 0.88 4.11
CA PHE A 30 0.31 2.26 3.95
C PHE A 30 1.44 3.27 4.16
N VAL A 31 2.34 3.02 5.11
CA VAL A 31 3.48 3.88 5.34
C VAL A 31 4.43 3.84 4.15
N ASN A 32 4.70 2.68 3.55
CA ASN A 32 5.66 2.58 2.44
C ASN A 32 5.05 2.67 1.05
N ALA A 33 3.72 2.63 0.92
CA ALA A 33 3.01 2.66 -0.36
C ALA A 33 3.47 3.80 -1.28
N PRO A 34 3.50 5.09 -0.86
CA PRO A 34 3.88 6.17 -1.77
C PRO A 34 5.35 6.06 -2.23
N GLY A 35 6.25 5.67 -1.32
CA GLY A 35 7.67 5.53 -1.62
C GLY A 35 8.00 4.35 -2.53
N MET A 36 7.42 3.17 -2.29
CA MET A 36 7.66 1.96 -3.10
C MET A 36 7.18 2.15 -4.53
N LEU A 37 6.15 2.97 -4.68
CA LEU A 37 5.42 3.19 -5.91
C LEU A 37 6.07 4.29 -6.76
N LEU A 38 6.64 5.32 -6.14
CA LEU A 38 7.57 6.24 -6.80
C LEU A 38 8.79 5.49 -7.36
N LEU A 39 9.34 4.55 -6.60
CA LEU A 39 10.51 3.76 -7.02
C LEU A 39 10.17 2.73 -8.10
N ALA A 40 8.97 2.16 -8.08
CA ALA A 40 8.49 1.29 -9.16
C ALA A 40 8.40 2.06 -10.49
N PHE A 41 7.83 3.28 -10.47
CA PHE A 41 7.79 4.15 -11.66
C PHE A 41 9.18 4.52 -12.17
N ILE A 42 10.09 4.89 -11.27
CA ILE A 42 11.48 5.20 -11.66
C ILE A 42 12.14 3.97 -12.27
N LYS A 43 11.99 2.79 -11.65
CA LYS A 43 12.57 1.54 -12.15
C LYS A 43 12.09 1.22 -13.58
N ASP A 44 10.80 1.39 -13.85
CA ASP A 44 10.22 1.09 -15.17
C ASP A 44 10.60 2.14 -16.24
N VAL A 45 10.74 3.42 -15.86
CA VAL A 45 11.02 4.51 -16.80
C VAL A 45 12.51 4.71 -17.07
N SER A 46 13.35 4.65 -16.04
CA SER A 46 14.80 4.92 -16.17
C SER A 46 15.66 3.66 -16.24
N GLY A 47 15.06 2.48 -16.11
CA GLY A 47 15.76 1.19 -16.14
C GLY A 47 16.79 0.90 -15.03
N PRO A 48 16.84 1.60 -13.87
CA PRO A 48 17.86 1.30 -12.88
C PRO A 48 17.58 -0.08 -12.25
N ALA A 49 18.62 -0.90 -12.16
CA ALA A 49 18.59 -2.16 -11.44
C ALA A 49 18.60 -1.90 -9.92
N LEU A 50 17.45 -1.49 -9.37
CA LEU A 50 17.26 -1.42 -7.92
C LEU A 50 16.94 -2.81 -7.37
N ASP A 51 17.74 -3.20 -6.39
CA ASP A 51 17.50 -4.37 -5.56
C ASP A 51 16.34 -4.13 -4.60
N ILE A 52 15.67 -5.21 -4.18
CA ILE A 52 14.50 -5.17 -3.30
C ILE A 52 14.81 -4.41 -2.00
N GLY A 53 15.98 -4.62 -1.40
CA GLY A 53 16.40 -3.90 -0.18
C GLY A 53 16.58 -2.39 -0.39
N GLN A 54 17.02 -1.97 -1.58
CA GLN A 54 17.13 -0.56 -1.93
C GLN A 54 15.76 0.07 -2.13
N MET A 55 14.82 -0.65 -2.76
CA MET A 55 13.45 -0.18 -2.92
C MET A 55 12.78 0.09 -1.57
N TRP A 56 12.96 -0.80 -0.59
CA TRP A 56 12.47 -0.59 0.78
C TRP A 56 13.14 0.61 1.47
N THR A 57 14.44 0.79 1.31
CA THR A 57 15.16 1.90 1.95
C THR A 57 14.73 3.25 1.38
N PHE A 58 14.69 3.37 0.05
CA PHE A 58 14.28 4.61 -0.59
C PHE A 58 12.78 4.89 -0.41
N SER A 59 11.95 3.85 -0.27
CA SER A 59 10.53 4.06 -0.04
C SER A 59 10.28 4.62 1.36
N LEU A 60 11.01 4.14 2.37
CA LEU A 60 10.99 4.73 3.70
C LEU A 60 11.40 6.20 3.68
N ILE A 61 12.50 6.53 2.98
CA ILE A 61 12.98 7.91 2.85
C ILE A 61 11.93 8.80 2.18
N ALA A 62 11.37 8.37 1.04
CA ALA A 62 10.33 9.12 0.34
C ALA A 62 9.07 9.32 1.21
N SER A 63 8.68 8.30 1.95
CA SER A 63 7.53 8.33 2.87
C SER A 63 7.73 9.32 4.01
N VAL A 64 8.94 9.36 4.60
CA VAL A 64 9.32 10.38 5.60
C VAL A 64 9.30 11.78 5.00
N LEU A 65 9.79 11.96 3.77
CA LEU A 65 9.76 13.24 3.08
C LEU A 65 8.31 13.71 2.85
N PHE A 66 7.43 12.85 2.34
CA PHE A 66 6.02 13.18 2.13
C PHE A 66 5.31 13.57 3.44
N LEU A 67 5.56 12.84 4.53
CA LEU A 67 5.01 13.18 5.84
C LEU A 67 5.58 14.52 6.34
N GLY A 68 6.88 14.74 6.18
CA GLY A 68 7.56 15.99 6.52
C GLY A 68 6.98 17.18 5.75
N THR A 69 6.78 17.05 4.43
CA THR A 69 6.14 18.08 3.60
C THR A 69 4.70 18.34 4.06
N SER A 70 3.92 17.29 4.35
CA SER A 70 2.56 17.42 4.86
C SER A 70 2.52 18.18 6.21
N ARG A 71 3.52 17.95 7.07
CA ARG A 71 3.67 18.66 8.34
C ARG A 71 4.11 20.12 8.19
N VAL A 72 4.86 20.45 7.13
CA VAL A 72 5.19 21.84 6.82
C VAL A 72 3.96 22.57 6.27
N MET A 73 3.11 21.89 5.51
CA MET A 73 1.88 22.47 4.96
C MET A 73 0.78 22.67 6.00
N VAL A 74 0.79 21.90 7.10
CA VAL A 74 -0.24 21.98 8.14
C VAL A 74 0.39 22.01 9.53
N GLU A 75 0.01 23.00 10.35
CA GLU A 75 0.57 23.18 11.70
C GLU A 75 0.23 22.03 12.65
N ASN A 76 -0.88 21.32 12.41
CA ASN A 76 -1.35 20.23 13.24
C ASN A 76 -0.83 18.87 12.76
N TRP A 77 -0.17 18.12 13.65
CA TRP A 77 0.30 16.75 13.38
C TRP A 77 -0.82 15.78 13.00
N SER A 78 -2.00 15.91 13.62
CA SER A 78 -3.16 15.07 13.31
C SER A 78 -3.66 15.29 11.87
N GLU A 79 -3.67 16.54 11.41
CA GLU A 79 -4.10 16.88 10.05
C GLU A 79 -3.05 16.49 9.02
N ALA A 80 -1.77 16.70 9.32
CA ALA A 80 -0.67 16.23 8.48
C ALA A 80 -0.71 14.71 8.28
N PHE A 81 -1.00 13.95 9.35
CA PHE A 81 -1.14 12.50 9.27
C PHE A 81 -2.39 12.07 8.47
N LYS A 82 -3.52 12.77 8.61
CA LYS A 82 -4.71 12.53 7.79
C LYS A 82 -4.42 12.77 6.30
N LEU A 83 -3.78 13.88 5.95
CA LEU A 83 -3.37 14.18 4.57
C LEU A 83 -2.43 13.11 4.02
N TYR A 84 -1.48 12.66 4.83
CA TYR A 84 -0.58 11.58 4.47
C TYR A 84 -1.35 10.29 4.13
N ILE A 85 -2.28 9.86 4.99
CA ILE A 85 -3.12 8.68 4.74
C ILE A 85 -3.95 8.86 3.47
N ILE A 86 -4.57 10.02 3.27
CA ILE A 86 -5.37 10.30 2.08
C ILE A 86 -4.51 10.18 0.81
N MET A 87 -3.29 10.72 0.82
CA MET A 87 -2.35 10.55 -0.30
C MET A 87 -2.01 9.09 -0.53
N CYS A 88 -1.72 8.31 0.52
CA CYS A 88 -1.45 6.87 0.37
C CYS A 88 -2.64 6.15 -0.27
N VAL A 89 -3.86 6.38 0.21
CA VAL A 89 -5.08 5.77 -0.33
C VAL A 89 -5.33 6.19 -1.78
N ALA A 90 -5.20 7.48 -2.09
CA ALA A 90 -5.39 8.02 -3.45
C ALA A 90 -4.40 7.41 -4.44
N VAL A 91 -3.14 7.29 -4.04
CA VAL A 91 -2.07 6.69 -4.84
C VAL A 91 -2.32 5.19 -5.04
N THR A 92 -2.70 4.45 -3.99
CA THR A 92 -3.07 3.02 -4.13
C THR A 92 -4.29 2.85 -5.04
N ALA A 93 -5.33 3.67 -4.88
CA ALA A 93 -6.53 3.61 -5.70
C ALA A 93 -6.22 3.91 -7.18
N PHE A 94 -5.41 4.93 -7.45
CA PHE A 94 -4.92 5.23 -8.80
C PHE A 94 -4.21 4.02 -9.42
N PHE A 95 -3.36 3.32 -8.67
CA PHE A 95 -2.68 2.12 -9.16
C PHE A 95 -3.58 0.93 -9.37
N LEU A 96 -4.56 0.70 -8.49
CA LEU A 96 -5.58 -0.32 -8.71
C LEU A 96 -6.35 -0.01 -9.99
N VAL A 97 -6.74 1.25 -10.22
CA VAL A 97 -7.38 1.68 -11.46
C VAL A 97 -6.45 1.51 -12.66
N CYS A 98 -5.16 1.82 -12.56
CA CYS A 98 -4.24 1.63 -13.67
C CYS A 98 -4.01 0.13 -13.98
N ASN A 99 -3.83 -0.69 -12.96
CA ASN A 99 -3.55 -2.13 -13.14
C ASN A 99 -4.80 -2.91 -13.57
N PHE A 100 -5.98 -2.60 -13.04
CA PHE A 100 -7.23 -3.29 -13.40
C PHE A 100 -7.99 -2.60 -14.54
N GLY A 101 -7.94 -1.28 -14.64
CA GLY A 101 -8.64 -0.49 -15.65
C GLY A 101 -7.97 -0.50 -17.02
N PHE A 102 -6.64 -0.56 -17.11
CA PHE A 102 -5.94 -0.71 -18.40
C PHE A 102 -5.71 -2.16 -18.83
N LYS A 103 -5.94 -3.14 -17.94
CA LYS A 103 -5.99 -4.57 -18.29
C LYS A 103 -7.38 -5.05 -18.73
N ALA A 104 -8.37 -4.17 -18.81
CA ALA A 104 -9.59 -4.47 -19.54
C ALA A 104 -9.21 -4.63 -21.01
N GLU A 105 -9.03 -5.88 -21.46
CA GLU A 105 -8.91 -6.20 -22.88
C GLU A 105 -10.06 -5.50 -23.59
N PHE A 106 -9.75 -4.52 -24.44
CA PHE A 106 -10.75 -3.91 -25.29
C PHE A 106 -11.38 -5.07 -26.08
N PRO A 107 -12.69 -5.34 -25.97
CA PRO A 107 -13.22 -6.59 -26.50
C PRO A 107 -13.07 -6.52 -28.01
N ALA A 108 -12.09 -7.25 -28.56
CA ALA A 108 -11.87 -7.36 -30.00
C ALA A 108 -13.13 -7.85 -30.74
N ARG A 109 -14.07 -8.45 -29.98
CA ARG A 109 -15.42 -8.81 -30.42
C ARG A 109 -16.26 -7.64 -30.97
N TYR A 110 -15.96 -6.39 -30.60
CA TYR A 110 -16.65 -5.21 -31.17
C TYR A 110 -15.99 -4.66 -32.44
N LEU A 111 -14.73 -5.00 -32.71
CA LEU A 111 -14.06 -4.63 -33.96
C LEU A 111 -14.46 -5.52 -35.14
N GLY A 112 -14.96 -6.74 -34.88
CA GLY A 112 -15.48 -7.66 -35.90
C GLY A 112 -16.85 -7.29 -36.49
N PHE A 113 -17.43 -6.15 -36.11
CA PHE A 113 -18.63 -5.60 -36.77
C PHE A 113 -18.30 -4.57 -37.86
N PHE A 114 -17.04 -4.11 -37.93
CA PHE A 114 -16.60 -3.05 -38.87
C PHE A 114 -15.59 -3.54 -39.92
N PHE A 115 -15.19 -4.81 -39.88
CA PHE A 115 -14.34 -5.47 -40.89
C PHE A 115 -14.99 -6.78 -41.36
#